data_AF-A0AAW8IFW1-F1
#
_entry.id   AF-A0AAW8IFW1-F1
#
_cell.length_a   1.000
_cell.length_b   1.000
_cell.length_c   1.000
_cell.angle_alpha   90.00
_cell.angle_beta   90.00
_cell.angle_gamma   90.00
#
_symmetry.space_group_name_H-M   'P 1'
#
loop_
_entity.id
_entity.type
_entity.pdbx_description
1 polymer ?
#
loop_
_entity_poly.entity_id
_entity_poly.type
_entity_poly.pdbx_seq_one_letter_code
_entity_poly.pdbx_strand_id
1 'polypeptide(L)'
;MEYFPSGEVFVENHNIKSNNSPYKFNGKELDAETGYYYYGARYYNPRVSLWLNVDPLAEEFPGWSPYNYALQNPIRFTDPDGQAPNDIVYINNRGVEVHRIKSDTQFRTYIQATTNASSDPSRSTAGWKQVVMPNIIQSKGGENVSGSAYQENDYQIAARTGYFNQAKNSGQLNLVTEGGNSIPQEAIKGISDLDPTLVKAITVQESNAGTSGITDIMQANVPGDWSKMKSEYGLTKGAKTEETNSLFAGTRVLATKGFRGGVSYDSKTGKSTYKFQGWAKAVEAYNGGGTAGYQKRVLQMQQESKKPKPSDY
;
A
#
# COMPACT_ATOMS: atom_id res chain seq x y z
N MET A 1 3.93 31.91 21.15
CA MET A 1 3.23 32.28 19.91
C MET A 1 1.95 31.51 19.88
N GLU A 2 0.85 32.19 19.62
CA GLU A 2 -0.47 31.60 19.41
C GLU A 2 -0.94 31.98 18.01
N TYR A 3 -1.67 31.08 17.36
CA TYR A 3 -2.11 31.23 15.97
C TYR A 3 -3.62 31.04 15.90
N PHE A 4 -4.26 31.74 14.96
CA PHE A 4 -5.57 31.33 14.47
C PHE A 4 -5.47 29.95 13.79
N PRO A 5 -6.61 29.24 13.61
CA PRO A 5 -6.60 27.93 12.95
C PRO A 5 -5.92 27.93 11.57
N SER A 6 -5.99 29.04 10.82
CA SER A 6 -5.35 29.22 9.53
C SER A 6 -3.86 29.56 9.61
N GLY A 7 -3.26 29.68 10.79
CA GLY A 7 -1.84 29.97 10.96
C GLY A 7 -1.48 31.45 10.97
N GLU A 8 -2.46 32.35 10.94
CA GLU A 8 -2.21 33.77 11.20
C GLU A 8 -1.79 33.93 12.66
N VAL A 9 -0.71 34.68 12.89
CA VAL A 9 -0.19 34.94 14.23
C VAL A 9 -1.20 35.78 15.00
N PHE A 10 -1.77 35.21 16.06
CA PHE A 10 -2.71 35.91 16.94
C PHE A 10 -1.97 36.64 18.06
N VAL A 11 -1.07 35.94 18.75
CA VAL A 11 -0.26 36.50 19.84
C VAL A 11 1.19 36.10 19.68
N GLU A 12 2.09 37.08 19.70
CA GLU A 12 3.52 36.87 19.64
C GLU A 12 4.22 37.69 20.74
N ASN A 13 4.54 37.03 21.85
CA ASN A 13 5.26 37.63 22.96
C ASN A 13 6.76 37.39 22.79
N HIS A 14 7.53 38.47 22.61
CA HIS A 14 8.98 38.45 22.54
C HIS A 14 9.60 39.02 23.82
N ASN A 15 10.61 38.33 24.36
CA ASN A 15 11.52 38.93 25.32
C ASN A 15 12.63 39.64 24.54
N ILE A 16 13.03 40.86 24.94
CA ILE A 16 13.98 41.72 24.20
C ILE A 16 15.35 41.03 23.93
N LYS A 17 15.63 39.89 24.59
CA LYS A 17 16.84 39.08 24.45
C LYS A 17 16.69 37.79 23.62
N SER A 18 15.52 37.45 23.08
CA SER A 18 15.34 36.22 22.29
C SER A 18 15.46 36.47 20.80
N ASN A 19 16.25 35.64 20.10
CA ASN A 19 16.28 35.61 18.63
C ASN A 19 14.87 35.26 18.11
N ASN A 20 14.27 36.16 17.33
CA ASN A 20 12.99 35.90 16.68
C ASN A 20 13.22 34.91 15.53
N SER A 21 12.66 33.71 15.64
CA SER A 21 12.77 32.69 14.60
C SER A 21 11.87 33.06 13.41
N PRO A 22 12.38 33.03 12.17
CA PRO A 22 11.54 33.21 11.00
C PRO A 22 10.61 32.00 10.78
N TYR A 23 10.93 30.84 11.37
CA TYR A 23 10.06 29.66 11.36
C TYR A 23 8.97 29.77 12.43
N LYS A 24 7.70 29.77 11.99
CA LYS A 24 6.52 29.97 12.86
C LYS A 24 5.49 28.85 12.68
N PHE A 25 4.34 29.12 12.05
CA PHE A 25 3.26 28.15 11.87
C PHE A 25 3.74 26.90 11.12
N ASN A 26 3.42 25.72 11.66
CA ASN A 26 3.84 24.41 11.13
C ASN A 26 5.35 24.27 10.87
N GLY A 27 6.17 25.05 11.59
CA GLY A 27 7.62 25.06 11.41
C GLY A 27 8.06 25.62 10.05
N LYS A 28 7.21 26.38 9.36
CA LYS A 28 7.51 27.01 8.08
C LYS A 28 8.00 28.44 8.25
N GLU A 29 8.88 28.82 7.36
CA GLU A 29 9.45 30.16 7.31
C GLU A 29 8.35 31.15 6.91
N LEU A 30 8.08 32.10 7.80
CA LEU A 30 7.25 33.26 7.52
C LEU A 30 8.15 34.33 6.88
N ASP A 31 7.91 34.62 5.62
CA ASP A 31 8.52 35.75 4.94
C ASP A 31 7.96 37.06 5.54
N ALA A 32 8.84 37.86 6.12
CA ALA A 32 8.48 39.10 6.80
C ALA A 32 8.05 40.22 5.84
N GLU A 33 8.46 40.18 4.57
CA GLU A 33 8.11 41.21 3.59
C GLU A 33 6.69 41.00 3.05
N THR A 34 6.29 39.75 2.89
CA THR A 34 5.00 39.38 2.27
C THR A 34 3.95 38.92 3.27
N GLY A 35 4.37 38.42 4.43
CA GLY A 35 3.50 37.79 5.43
C GLY A 35 3.02 36.40 5.02
N TYR A 36 3.71 35.75 4.09
CA TYR A 36 3.39 34.41 3.59
C TYR A 36 4.34 33.36 4.14
N TYR A 37 3.84 32.14 4.27
CA TYR A 37 4.66 31.01 4.66
C TYR A 37 5.21 30.29 3.43
N TYR A 38 6.51 30.03 3.41
CA TYR A 38 7.13 29.20 2.39
C TYR A 38 7.08 27.72 2.80
N TYR A 39 6.32 26.92 2.05
CA TYR A 39 6.17 25.48 2.30
C TYR A 39 7.07 24.63 1.41
N GLY A 40 7.82 25.21 0.48
CA GLY A 40 8.63 24.48 -0.49
C GLY A 40 7.99 24.52 -1.86
N ALA A 41 6.93 23.74 -2.09
CA ALA A 41 6.26 23.73 -3.39
C ALA A 41 5.39 24.98 -3.62
N ARG A 42 4.85 25.57 -2.54
CA ARG A 42 3.90 26.68 -2.60
C ARG A 42 4.12 27.70 -1.48
N TYR A 43 3.66 28.93 -1.73
CA TYR A 43 3.49 29.96 -0.70
C TYR A 43 2.06 29.95 -0.18
N TYR A 44 1.93 29.96 1.15
CA TYR A 44 0.66 29.93 1.86
C TYR A 44 0.34 31.30 2.46
N ASN A 45 -0.88 31.79 2.23
CA ASN A 45 -1.39 33.01 2.86
C ASN A 45 -2.25 32.67 4.08
N PRO A 46 -1.74 32.90 5.30
CA PRO A 46 -2.43 32.51 6.53
C PRO A 46 -3.66 33.37 6.85
N ARG A 47 -3.77 34.59 6.29
CA ARG A 47 -4.89 35.51 6.54
C ARG A 47 -6.17 35.09 5.83
N VAL A 48 -6.03 34.54 4.63
CA VAL A 48 -7.17 34.08 3.81
C VAL A 48 -7.30 32.57 3.78
N SER A 49 -6.35 31.84 4.38
CA SER A 49 -6.32 30.38 4.43
C SER A 49 -6.27 29.71 3.05
N LEU A 50 -5.50 30.29 2.12
CA LEU A 50 -5.34 29.77 0.76
C LEU A 50 -3.88 29.71 0.33
N TRP A 51 -3.58 28.77 -0.57
CA TRP A 51 -2.36 28.78 -1.36
C TRP A 51 -2.39 29.93 -2.37
N LEU A 52 -1.22 30.50 -2.66
CA LEU A 52 -1.08 31.54 -3.68
C LEU A 52 -1.07 30.99 -5.11
N ASN A 53 -0.70 29.72 -5.26
CA ASN A 53 -0.58 29.04 -6.55
C ASN A 53 -1.50 27.81 -6.57
N VAL A 54 -1.89 27.39 -7.78
CA VAL A 54 -2.65 26.16 -8.02
C VAL A 54 -1.90 24.96 -7.45
N ASP A 55 -2.61 24.09 -6.74
CA ASP A 55 -2.09 22.79 -6.29
C ASP A 55 -1.54 21.98 -7.48
N PRO A 56 -0.28 21.53 -7.44
CA PRO A 56 0.25 20.60 -8.44
C PRO A 56 -0.60 19.33 -8.59
N LEU A 57 -1.35 18.95 -7.55
CA LEU A 57 -2.26 17.81 -7.50
C LEU A 57 -3.74 18.22 -7.61
N ALA A 58 -4.05 19.43 -8.11
CA ALA A 58 -5.41 19.92 -8.19
C ALA A 58 -6.37 18.99 -8.94
N GLU A 59 -5.87 18.28 -9.96
CA GLU A 59 -6.65 17.30 -10.73
C GLU A 59 -7.08 16.07 -9.91
N GLU A 60 -6.36 15.77 -8.82
CA GLU A 60 -6.68 14.65 -7.92
C GLU A 60 -7.78 15.00 -6.91
N PHE A 61 -8.10 16.30 -6.76
CA PHE A 61 -9.13 16.79 -5.85
C PHE A 61 -10.22 17.61 -6.58
N PRO A 62 -10.96 17.02 -7.54
CA PRO A 62 -11.92 17.75 -8.40
C PRO A 62 -13.11 18.38 -7.66
N GLY A 63 -13.29 18.09 -6.37
CA GLY A 63 -14.30 18.71 -5.50
C GLY A 63 -13.77 19.85 -4.62
N TRP A 64 -12.48 20.13 -4.67
CA TRP A 64 -11.84 21.14 -3.84
C TRP A 64 -11.21 22.23 -4.69
N SER A 65 -11.18 23.45 -4.17
CA SER A 65 -10.46 24.53 -4.84
C SER A 65 -8.99 24.14 -4.95
N PRO A 66 -8.34 24.33 -6.13
CA PRO A 66 -6.90 24.18 -6.30
C PRO A 66 -6.06 25.06 -5.36
N TYR A 67 -6.69 26.01 -4.69
CA TYR A 67 -6.04 26.93 -3.75
C TYR A 67 -6.35 26.58 -2.28
N ASN A 68 -7.12 25.53 -2.02
CA ASN A 68 -7.52 25.19 -0.66
C ASN A 68 -6.31 24.76 0.18
N TYR A 69 -6.24 25.26 1.42
CA TYR A 69 -5.28 24.76 2.39
C TYR A 69 -5.95 23.69 3.27
N ALA A 70 -5.30 22.54 3.40
CA ALA A 70 -5.64 21.50 4.37
C ALA A 70 -7.12 21.02 4.31
N LEU A 71 -7.71 20.94 3.12
CA LEU A 71 -9.13 20.58 2.89
C LEU A 71 -10.10 21.43 3.72
N GLN A 72 -9.75 22.71 3.90
CA GLN A 72 -10.47 23.67 4.75
C GLN A 72 -10.60 23.24 6.23
N ASN A 73 -9.76 22.31 6.70
CA ASN A 73 -9.75 21.88 8.09
C ASN A 73 -8.32 21.84 8.66
N PRO A 74 -7.69 23.02 8.84
CA PRO A 74 -6.29 23.14 9.28
C PRO A 74 -6.06 22.76 10.75
N ILE A 75 -7.14 22.48 11.51
CA ILE A 75 -7.06 21.91 12.86
C ILE A 75 -6.77 20.41 12.79
N ARG A 76 -7.28 19.73 11.75
CA ARG A 76 -7.16 18.27 11.58
C ARG A 76 -6.12 17.87 10.54
N PHE A 77 -5.81 18.73 9.58
CA PHE A 77 -4.87 18.48 8.49
C PHE A 77 -3.82 19.58 8.47
N THR A 78 -2.60 19.20 8.11
CA THR A 78 -1.48 20.09 7.85
C THR A 78 -0.99 19.69 6.47
N ASP A 79 -0.75 20.66 5.59
CA ASP A 79 -0.10 20.41 4.29
C ASP A 79 1.35 20.89 4.42
N PRO A 80 2.32 19.99 4.68
CA PRO A 80 3.63 20.43 5.17
C PRO A 80 4.65 20.70 4.07
N ASP A 81 4.40 20.39 2.81
CA ASP A 81 5.29 20.79 1.71
C ASP A 81 4.56 21.48 0.54
N GLY A 82 3.24 21.66 0.67
CA GLY A 82 2.36 22.13 -0.38
C GLY A 82 1.93 21.01 -1.34
N GLN A 83 1.78 19.76 -0.88
CA GLN A 83 1.33 18.57 -1.62
C GLN A 83 0.41 17.67 -0.75
N ALA A 84 -0.07 16.56 -1.32
CA ALA A 84 -0.94 15.60 -0.62
C ALA A 84 -0.20 14.79 0.47
N PRO A 85 -0.90 14.36 1.55
CA PRO A 85 -0.27 13.76 2.72
C PRO A 85 0.11 12.28 2.50
N ASN A 86 1.37 11.95 2.84
CA ASN A 86 1.89 10.58 2.90
C ASN A 86 1.74 9.99 4.30
N ASP A 87 0.96 8.94 4.52
CA ASP A 87 0.67 8.46 5.88
C ASP A 87 1.51 7.27 6.37
N ILE A 88 1.57 7.13 7.70
CA ILE A 88 2.02 5.94 8.40
C ILE A 88 0.79 5.15 8.87
N VAL A 89 0.62 3.92 8.39
CA VAL A 89 -0.59 3.11 8.60
C VAL A 89 -0.28 1.84 9.38
N TYR A 90 -1.15 1.49 10.32
CA TYR A 90 -1.05 0.29 11.15
C TYR A 90 -2.21 -0.67 10.85
N ILE A 91 -1.88 -1.86 10.39
CA ILE A 91 -2.85 -2.87 9.94
C ILE A 91 -2.74 -4.13 10.81
N ASN A 92 -3.86 -4.58 11.38
CA ASN A 92 -3.90 -5.77 12.22
C ASN A 92 -3.88 -7.08 11.41
N ASN A 93 -3.81 -8.22 12.09
CA ASN A 93 -3.72 -9.54 11.43
C ASN A 93 -4.94 -9.92 10.58
N ARG A 94 -6.07 -9.22 10.75
CA ARG A 94 -7.27 -9.37 9.91
C ARG A 94 -7.20 -8.53 8.64
N GLY A 95 -6.17 -7.70 8.46
CA GLY A 95 -6.03 -6.77 7.34
C GLY A 95 -6.81 -5.47 7.53
N VAL A 96 -7.27 -5.19 8.74
CA VAL A 96 -8.01 -3.97 9.07
C VAL A 96 -7.04 -2.90 9.56
N GLU A 97 -7.15 -1.70 9.00
CA GLU A 97 -6.46 -0.53 9.52
C GLU A 97 -7.01 -0.17 10.91
N VAL A 98 -6.13 -0.13 11.91
CA VAL A 98 -6.50 0.19 13.30
C VAL A 98 -5.99 1.53 13.77
N HIS A 99 -4.99 2.09 13.08
CA HIS A 99 -4.41 3.37 13.40
C HIS A 99 -3.73 4.00 12.18
N ARG A 100 -3.79 5.32 12.08
CA ARG A 100 -3.15 6.11 11.03
C ARG A 100 -2.56 7.38 11.64
N ILE A 101 -1.28 7.57 11.40
CA ILE A 101 -0.58 8.81 11.71
C ILE A 101 -0.41 9.53 10.39
N LYS A 102 -1.02 10.71 10.29
CA LYS A 102 -0.82 11.54 9.10
C LYS A 102 0.63 11.99 9.03
N SER A 103 1.23 11.83 7.87
CA SER A 103 2.57 12.33 7.61
C SER A 103 2.60 12.98 6.22
N ASP A 104 3.73 13.58 5.93
CA ASP A 104 4.11 14.36 4.76
C ASP A 104 5.41 13.83 4.15
N THR A 105 6.15 13.09 4.96
CA THR A 105 7.53 12.67 4.72
C THR A 105 7.67 11.16 4.85
N GLN A 106 6.66 10.47 5.39
CA GLN A 106 6.72 9.05 5.70
C GLN A 106 5.56 8.28 5.10
N PHE A 107 5.87 7.56 4.04
CA PHE A 107 5.00 6.55 3.47
C PHE A 107 5.37 5.17 4.01
N ARG A 108 4.67 4.70 5.05
CA ARG A 108 5.02 3.46 5.77
C ARG A 108 3.81 2.65 6.18
N THR A 109 3.93 1.33 6.13
CA THR A 109 2.99 0.39 6.74
C THR A 109 3.66 -0.39 7.86
N TYR A 110 2.95 -0.55 8.97
CA TYR A 110 3.26 -1.47 10.05
C TYR A 110 2.18 -2.55 10.14
N ILE A 111 2.62 -3.80 10.28
CA ILE A 111 1.73 -4.93 10.55
C ILE A 111 1.86 -5.37 12.01
N GLN A 112 0.76 -5.83 12.59
CA GLN A 112 0.75 -6.38 13.94
C GLN A 112 1.66 -7.62 14.03
N ALA A 113 2.68 -7.54 14.90
CA ALA A 113 3.65 -8.61 15.09
C ALA A 113 3.16 -9.70 16.07
N THR A 114 2.35 -9.32 17.06
CA THR A 114 1.80 -10.22 18.09
C THR A 114 0.31 -9.96 18.29
N THR A 115 -0.46 -10.98 18.69
CA THR A 115 -1.91 -10.89 18.88
C THR A 115 -2.33 -9.94 20.02
N ASN A 116 -1.40 -9.55 20.88
CA ASN A 116 -1.66 -8.69 22.04
C ASN A 116 -1.25 -7.22 21.79
N ALA A 117 -0.93 -6.85 20.55
CA ALA A 117 -0.58 -5.46 20.26
C ALA A 117 -1.77 -4.53 20.49
N SER A 118 -1.53 -3.46 21.25
CA SER A 118 -2.45 -2.32 21.36
C SER A 118 -2.70 -1.71 19.98
N SER A 119 -3.96 -1.32 19.73
CA SER A 119 -4.33 -0.54 18.54
C SER A 119 -3.67 0.85 18.53
N ASP A 120 -3.34 1.39 19.71
CA ASP A 120 -2.47 2.55 19.86
C ASP A 120 -1.00 2.09 19.82
N PRO A 121 -0.24 2.42 18.76
CA PRO A 121 1.14 1.98 18.60
C PRO A 121 2.08 2.53 19.67
N SER A 122 1.79 3.71 20.23
CA SER A 122 2.62 4.34 21.27
C SER A 122 2.66 3.54 22.57
N ARG A 123 1.67 2.68 22.77
CA ARG A 123 1.53 1.80 23.95
C ARG A 123 2.06 0.38 23.71
N SER A 124 2.55 0.09 22.51
CA SER A 124 2.96 -1.25 22.10
C SER A 124 4.48 -1.37 22.13
N THR A 125 5.02 -2.13 23.08
CA THR A 125 6.48 -2.31 23.27
C THR A 125 7.11 -3.42 22.43
N ALA A 126 6.30 -4.30 21.82
CA ALA A 126 6.77 -5.42 21.00
C ALA A 126 5.87 -5.75 19.77
N GLY A 127 4.81 -4.97 19.53
CA GLY A 127 3.63 -5.45 18.78
C GLY A 127 3.43 -4.96 17.35
N TRP A 128 4.39 -4.26 16.73
CA TRP A 128 4.27 -3.76 15.36
C TRP A 128 5.57 -3.92 14.59
N LYS A 129 5.48 -4.34 13.32
CA LYS A 129 6.62 -4.56 12.44
C LYS A 129 6.43 -3.79 11.14
N GLN A 130 7.41 -2.96 10.79
CA GLN A 130 7.41 -2.27 9.51
C GLN A 130 7.53 -3.29 8.36
N VAL A 131 6.76 -3.09 7.31
CA VAL A 131 6.83 -3.89 6.08
C VAL A 131 7.33 -3.03 4.92
N VAL A 132 7.82 -3.71 3.88
CA VAL A 132 8.29 -3.05 2.66
C VAL A 132 7.07 -2.52 1.90
N MET A 133 7.12 -1.26 1.49
CA MET A 133 6.11 -0.67 0.62
C MET A 133 6.36 -1.09 -0.84
N PRO A 134 5.31 -1.26 -1.66
CA PRO A 134 5.50 -1.47 -3.09
C PRO A 134 6.12 -0.23 -3.75
N ASN A 135 6.89 -0.46 -4.82
CA ASN A 135 7.31 0.63 -5.71
C ASN A 135 6.14 1.17 -6.54
N ILE A 136 6.32 2.34 -7.14
CA ILE A 136 5.38 2.94 -8.09
C ILE A 136 5.56 2.30 -9.45
N ILE A 137 4.49 1.69 -9.95
CA ILE A 137 4.43 1.21 -11.33
C ILE A 137 4.28 2.42 -12.24
N GLN A 138 5.17 2.56 -13.22
CA GLN A 138 5.22 3.75 -14.07
C GLN A 138 4.26 3.63 -15.27
N SER A 139 4.21 2.46 -15.89
CA SER A 139 3.37 2.23 -17.06
C SER A 139 2.77 0.83 -17.09
N LYS A 140 1.54 0.73 -17.60
CA LYS A 140 0.86 -0.52 -17.95
C LYS A 140 0.56 -0.51 -19.45
N GLY A 141 1.29 -1.29 -20.24
CA GLY A 141 1.02 -1.41 -21.68
C GLY A 141 1.09 -0.09 -22.47
N GLY A 142 1.87 0.88 -22.00
CA GLY A 142 1.98 2.22 -22.60
C GLY A 142 1.14 3.29 -21.90
N GLU A 143 0.17 2.91 -21.06
CA GLU A 143 -0.61 3.83 -20.24
C GLU A 143 0.22 4.28 -19.03
N ASN A 144 0.15 5.55 -18.66
CA ASN A 144 0.76 6.05 -17.43
C ASN A 144 -0.12 5.66 -16.24
N VAL A 145 0.47 4.92 -15.28
CA VAL A 145 -0.22 4.44 -14.07
C VAL A 145 0.50 4.86 -12.79
N SER A 146 1.29 5.94 -12.86
CA SER A 146 2.06 6.43 -11.72
C SER A 146 1.29 7.41 -10.81
N GLY A 147 0.15 7.95 -11.23
CA GLY A 147 -0.64 8.92 -10.46
C GLY A 147 -1.53 8.26 -9.39
N SER A 148 -1.86 8.99 -8.33
CA SER A 148 -2.32 8.49 -7.01
C SER A 148 -3.51 7.50 -7.01
N ALA A 149 -4.34 7.51 -8.06
CA ALA A 149 -5.43 6.56 -8.23
C ALA A 149 -4.97 5.08 -8.24
N TYR A 150 -3.72 4.81 -8.61
CA TYR A 150 -3.13 3.45 -8.65
C TYR A 150 -2.40 3.07 -7.35
N GLN A 151 -2.45 3.93 -6.33
CA GLN A 151 -1.70 3.86 -5.08
C GLN A 151 -2.63 3.64 -3.88
N GLU A 152 -3.94 3.80 -4.08
CA GLU A 152 -4.99 3.70 -3.05
C GLU A 152 -4.83 2.43 -2.18
N ASN A 153 -4.43 1.32 -2.80
CA ASN A 153 -4.29 0.02 -2.16
C ASN A 153 -2.87 -0.30 -1.65
N ASP A 154 -1.90 0.60 -1.77
CA ASP A 154 -0.48 0.30 -1.49
C ASP A 154 -0.23 -0.10 -0.03
N TYR A 155 -0.91 0.55 0.92
CA TYR A 155 -0.81 0.18 2.34
C TYR A 155 -1.30 -1.25 2.59
N GLN A 156 -2.40 -1.64 1.94
CA GLN A 156 -2.98 -2.98 2.04
C GLN A 156 -2.13 -4.03 1.32
N ILE A 157 -1.59 -3.70 0.15
CA ILE A 157 -0.64 -4.54 -0.59
C ILE A 157 0.60 -4.82 0.28
N ALA A 158 1.18 -3.77 0.87
CA ALA A 158 2.32 -3.90 1.77
C ALA A 158 1.98 -4.79 2.97
N ALA A 159 0.84 -4.54 3.64
CA ALA A 159 0.43 -5.31 4.80
C ALA A 159 0.16 -6.79 4.49
N ARG A 160 -0.64 -7.09 3.46
CA ARG A 160 -1.00 -8.47 3.11
C ARG A 160 0.19 -9.27 2.61
N THR A 161 1.09 -8.64 1.86
CA THR A 161 2.37 -9.25 1.48
C THR A 161 3.25 -9.51 2.71
N GLY A 162 3.34 -8.53 3.62
CA GLY A 162 4.06 -8.67 4.88
C GLY A 162 3.54 -9.82 5.75
N TYR A 163 2.21 -9.96 5.87
CA TYR A 163 1.59 -11.07 6.59
C TYR A 163 1.82 -12.43 5.93
N PHE A 164 1.80 -12.48 4.59
CA PHE A 164 2.16 -13.69 3.86
C PHE A 164 3.59 -14.13 4.20
N ASN A 165 4.56 -13.20 4.10
CA ASN A 165 5.96 -13.49 4.41
C ASN A 165 6.18 -13.83 5.89
N GLN A 166 5.50 -13.13 6.81
CA GLN A 166 5.57 -13.43 8.23
C GLN A 166 5.06 -14.84 8.53
N ALA A 167 3.91 -15.23 7.98
CA ALA A 167 3.35 -16.57 8.17
C ALA A 167 4.26 -17.65 7.56
N LYS A 168 4.86 -17.39 6.39
CA LYS A 168 5.83 -18.29 5.77
C LYS A 168 7.03 -18.52 6.68
N ASN A 169 7.63 -17.43 7.14
CA ASN A 169 8.87 -17.46 7.91
C ASN A 169 8.66 -17.98 9.34
N SER A 170 7.44 -17.90 9.89
CA SER A 170 7.07 -18.53 11.16
C SER A 170 6.60 -19.98 11.03
N GLY A 171 6.48 -20.54 9.81
CA GLY A 171 5.94 -21.88 9.57
C GLY A 171 4.43 -22.01 9.83
N GLN A 172 3.71 -20.90 9.82
CA GLN A 172 2.26 -20.82 10.03
C GLN A 172 1.47 -20.64 8.72
N LEU A 173 2.15 -20.43 7.59
CA LEU A 173 1.50 -20.29 6.29
C LEU A 173 1.00 -21.66 5.82
N ASN A 174 -0.31 -21.77 5.67
CA ASN A 174 -0.93 -22.95 5.06
C ASN A 174 -1.25 -22.67 3.60
N LEU A 175 -0.76 -23.55 2.72
CA LEU A 175 -1.12 -23.57 1.30
C LEU A 175 -1.72 -24.93 0.95
N VAL A 176 -2.64 -24.93 -0.01
CA VAL A 176 -3.27 -26.13 -0.55
C VAL A 176 -3.14 -26.12 -2.07
N THR A 177 -3.06 -27.29 -2.67
CA THR A 177 -3.15 -27.48 -4.13
C THR A 177 -4.52 -27.06 -4.66
N GLU A 178 -4.67 -26.92 -5.98
CA GLU A 178 -5.98 -26.59 -6.60
C GLU A 178 -7.09 -27.58 -6.24
N GLY A 179 -6.73 -28.84 -6.03
CA GLY A 179 -7.63 -29.91 -5.54
C GLY A 179 -7.90 -29.88 -4.03
N GLY A 180 -7.34 -28.92 -3.29
CA GLY A 180 -7.54 -28.73 -1.85
C GLY A 180 -6.69 -29.63 -0.94
N ASN A 181 -5.66 -30.30 -1.47
CA ASN A 181 -4.72 -31.07 -0.64
C ASN A 181 -3.64 -30.15 -0.07
N SER A 182 -3.32 -30.30 1.22
CA SER A 182 -2.28 -29.50 1.89
C SER A 182 -0.90 -29.66 1.24
N ILE A 183 -0.21 -28.54 1.06
CA ILE A 183 1.20 -28.51 0.65
C ILE A 183 2.07 -28.61 1.93
N PRO A 184 3.05 -29.52 2.00
CA PRO A 184 3.89 -29.68 3.19
C PRO A 184 4.64 -28.41 3.58
N GLN A 185 4.74 -28.13 4.88
CA GLN A 185 5.43 -26.93 5.41
C GLN A 185 6.90 -26.84 4.96
N GLU A 186 7.58 -27.97 4.79
CA GLU A 186 8.96 -27.98 4.29
C GLU A 186 9.09 -27.46 2.85
N ALA A 187 8.09 -27.72 2.00
CA ALA A 187 8.05 -27.15 0.66
C ALA A 187 7.72 -25.65 0.69
N ILE A 188 6.89 -25.21 1.64
CA ILE A 188 6.51 -23.80 1.82
C ILE A 188 7.67 -22.95 2.34
N LYS A 189 8.47 -23.47 3.28
CA LYS A 189 9.69 -22.80 3.78
C LYS A 189 10.69 -22.47 2.67
N GLY A 190 10.73 -23.29 1.62
CA GLY A 190 11.61 -23.08 0.46
C GLY A 190 11.17 -21.95 -0.49
N ILE A 191 10.00 -21.34 -0.28
CA ILE A 191 9.52 -20.22 -1.09
C ILE A 191 10.31 -18.96 -0.71
N SER A 192 10.85 -18.25 -1.71
CA SER A 192 11.45 -16.92 -1.52
C SER A 192 10.40 -15.91 -1.04
N ASP A 193 10.80 -14.90 -0.27
CA ASP A 193 9.87 -13.84 0.15
C ASP A 193 9.15 -13.21 -1.06
N LEU A 194 7.86 -12.94 -0.88
CA LEU A 194 7.02 -12.28 -1.87
C LEU A 194 7.30 -10.77 -1.84
N ASP A 195 7.58 -10.20 -3.01
CA ASP A 195 7.81 -8.77 -3.17
C ASP A 195 6.46 -8.03 -3.29
N PRO A 196 6.17 -7.01 -2.45
CA PRO A 196 4.94 -6.23 -2.56
C PRO A 196 4.81 -5.51 -3.91
N THR A 197 5.92 -5.15 -4.56
CA THR A 197 5.91 -4.56 -5.90
C THR A 197 5.41 -5.55 -6.95
N LEU A 198 5.74 -6.85 -6.81
CA LEU A 198 5.19 -7.88 -7.69
C LEU A 198 3.68 -8.00 -7.50
N VAL A 199 3.21 -7.96 -6.26
CA VAL A 199 1.77 -7.98 -5.96
C VAL A 199 1.08 -6.75 -6.55
N LYS A 200 1.68 -5.56 -6.42
CA LYS A 200 1.15 -4.34 -7.05
C LYS A 200 1.13 -4.43 -8.58
N ALA A 201 2.18 -4.97 -9.20
CA ALA A 201 2.19 -5.15 -10.66
C ALA A 201 1.06 -6.10 -11.11
N ILE A 202 0.75 -7.14 -10.34
CA ILE A 202 -0.40 -8.02 -10.59
C ILE A 202 -1.72 -7.26 -10.40
N THR A 203 -1.91 -6.51 -9.32
CA THR A 203 -3.16 -5.76 -9.12
C THR A 203 -3.38 -4.69 -10.19
N VAL A 204 -2.32 -3.97 -10.59
CA VAL A 204 -2.36 -3.05 -11.74
C VAL A 204 -2.74 -3.79 -13.01
N GLN A 205 -2.13 -4.95 -13.28
CA GLN A 205 -2.42 -5.74 -14.48
C GLN A 205 -3.88 -6.22 -14.52
N GLU A 206 -4.39 -6.72 -13.40
CA GLU A 206 -5.69 -7.40 -13.29
C GLU A 206 -6.87 -6.44 -13.13
N SER A 207 -6.71 -5.36 -12.37
CA SER A 207 -7.81 -4.47 -11.97
C SER A 207 -7.50 -2.98 -12.04
N ASN A 208 -6.40 -2.60 -12.69
CA ASN A 208 -5.89 -1.22 -12.67
C ASN A 208 -5.65 -0.72 -11.24
N ALA A 209 -5.25 -1.63 -10.33
CA ALA A 209 -5.01 -1.33 -8.91
C ALA A 209 -6.22 -0.74 -8.15
N GLY A 210 -7.44 -0.97 -8.64
CA GLY A 210 -8.65 -0.58 -7.92
C GLY A 210 -9.26 0.76 -8.34
N THR A 211 -8.98 1.25 -9.55
CA THR A 211 -9.66 2.45 -10.08
C THR A 211 -11.19 2.22 -10.19
N SER A 212 -11.90 2.59 -9.13
CA SER A 212 -13.36 2.63 -8.88
C SER A 212 -14.15 1.31 -8.93
N GLY A 213 -14.67 0.90 -7.76
CA GLY A 213 -15.75 -0.09 -7.59
C GLY A 213 -15.35 -1.57 -7.68
N ILE A 214 -14.07 -1.87 -7.95
CA ILE A 214 -13.55 -3.23 -8.04
C ILE A 214 -12.91 -3.62 -6.71
N THR A 215 -13.60 -4.45 -5.95
CA THR A 215 -13.11 -4.92 -4.65
C THR A 215 -12.24 -6.18 -4.76
N ASP A 216 -12.40 -6.98 -5.82
CA ASP A 216 -11.53 -8.12 -6.13
C ASP A 216 -10.29 -7.71 -6.95
N ILE A 217 -9.42 -6.92 -6.34
CA ILE A 217 -8.30 -6.25 -7.02
C ILE A 217 -7.22 -7.19 -7.58
N MET A 218 -7.15 -8.44 -7.10
CA MET A 218 -6.28 -9.47 -7.69
C MET A 218 -7.03 -10.43 -8.64
N GLN A 219 -8.33 -10.19 -8.90
CA GLN A 219 -9.20 -11.12 -9.62
C GLN A 219 -9.14 -12.56 -9.06
N ALA A 220 -9.00 -12.69 -7.74
CA ALA A 220 -8.84 -13.99 -7.09
C ALA A 220 -10.15 -14.81 -7.09
N ASN A 221 -11.31 -14.16 -7.19
CA ASN A 221 -12.64 -14.75 -7.03
C ASN A 221 -13.52 -14.69 -8.29
N VAL A 222 -12.92 -14.83 -9.48
CA VAL A 222 -13.67 -14.90 -10.75
C VAL A 222 -14.57 -16.16 -10.79
N PRO A 223 -15.91 -16.04 -10.97
CA PRO A 223 -16.83 -17.18 -10.85
C PRO A 223 -16.57 -18.34 -11.83
N GLY A 224 -16.05 -18.03 -13.02
CA GLY A 224 -15.70 -19.01 -14.05
C GLY A 224 -14.38 -19.74 -13.82
N ASP A 225 -13.51 -19.21 -12.96
CA ASP A 225 -12.24 -19.82 -12.55
C ASP A 225 -12.36 -20.26 -11.08
N TRP A 226 -12.90 -21.46 -10.85
CA TRP A 226 -13.16 -21.92 -9.49
C TRP A 226 -12.49 -23.27 -9.19
N SER A 227 -11.88 -23.38 -8.01
CA SER A 227 -11.27 -24.61 -7.50
C SER A 227 -11.41 -24.71 -5.98
N LYS A 228 -11.22 -25.92 -5.42
CA LYS A 228 -11.35 -26.15 -3.97
C LYS A 228 -10.36 -25.30 -3.16
N MET A 229 -9.18 -25.03 -3.71
CA MET A 229 -8.21 -24.09 -3.13
C MET A 229 -8.82 -22.73 -2.77
N LYS A 230 -9.69 -22.17 -3.64
CA LYS A 230 -10.25 -20.83 -3.40
C LYS A 230 -11.12 -20.81 -2.15
N SER A 231 -11.92 -21.86 -1.92
CA SER A 231 -12.68 -22.01 -0.66
C SER A 231 -11.78 -22.18 0.58
N GLU A 232 -10.67 -22.93 0.46
CA GLU A 232 -9.70 -23.08 1.58
C GLU A 232 -9.00 -21.74 1.92
N TYR A 233 -8.98 -20.79 0.99
CA TYR A 233 -8.48 -19.43 1.19
C TYR A 233 -9.56 -18.42 1.56
N GLY A 234 -10.74 -18.89 1.94
CA GLY A 234 -11.83 -18.05 2.46
C GLY A 234 -12.64 -17.33 1.39
N LEU A 235 -12.51 -17.71 0.12
CA LEU A 235 -13.39 -17.20 -0.94
C LEU A 235 -14.68 -18.02 -1.01
N THR A 236 -15.76 -17.35 -1.42
CA THR A 236 -17.05 -17.98 -1.70
C THR A 236 -17.41 -17.74 -3.16
N LYS A 237 -17.75 -18.82 -3.89
CA LYS A 237 -18.03 -18.75 -5.33
C LYS A 237 -19.19 -17.80 -5.62
N GLY A 238 -18.96 -16.83 -6.49
CA GLY A 238 -19.98 -15.85 -6.89
C GLY A 238 -20.24 -14.74 -5.86
N ALA A 239 -19.58 -14.76 -4.71
CA ALA A 239 -19.64 -13.66 -3.74
C ALA A 239 -18.71 -12.51 -4.16
N LYS A 240 -19.05 -11.28 -3.78
CA LYS A 240 -18.11 -10.17 -3.83
C LYS A 240 -17.01 -10.37 -2.78
N THR A 241 -15.82 -9.85 -3.06
CA THR A 241 -14.65 -9.99 -2.19
C THR A 241 -14.07 -8.61 -1.95
N GLU A 242 -13.94 -8.20 -0.69
CA GLU A 242 -13.26 -6.96 -0.30
C GLU A 242 -11.76 -7.00 -0.68
N GLU A 243 -11.16 -5.84 -0.87
CA GLU A 243 -9.76 -5.66 -1.34
C GLU A 243 -8.79 -6.42 -0.46
N THR A 244 -8.98 -6.32 0.85
CA THR A 244 -8.13 -6.99 1.83
C THR A 244 -8.23 -8.52 1.75
N ASN A 245 -9.41 -9.05 1.47
CA ASN A 245 -9.64 -10.49 1.30
C ASN A 245 -9.15 -10.97 -0.07
N SER A 246 -9.29 -10.14 -1.11
CA SER A 246 -8.76 -10.39 -2.45
C SER A 246 -7.24 -10.52 -2.40
N LEU A 247 -6.55 -9.60 -1.72
CA LEU A 247 -5.09 -9.68 -1.51
C LEU A 247 -4.70 -10.90 -0.66
N PHE A 248 -5.44 -11.20 0.41
CA PHE A 248 -5.18 -12.36 1.26
C PHE A 248 -5.25 -13.68 0.49
N ALA A 249 -6.32 -13.86 -0.31
CA ALA A 249 -6.52 -15.05 -1.10
C ALA A 249 -5.61 -15.07 -2.33
N GLY A 250 -5.51 -13.94 -3.06
CA GLY A 250 -4.73 -13.80 -4.29
C GLY A 250 -3.25 -14.08 -4.09
N THR A 251 -2.64 -13.59 -3.01
CA THR A 251 -1.23 -13.91 -2.67
C THR A 251 -1.01 -15.41 -2.40
N ARG A 252 -1.99 -16.10 -1.80
CA ARG A 252 -1.94 -17.55 -1.58
C ARG A 252 -2.18 -18.34 -2.86
N VAL A 253 -3.14 -17.91 -3.68
CA VAL A 253 -3.37 -18.46 -5.02
C VAL A 253 -2.07 -18.36 -5.84
N LEU A 254 -1.44 -17.19 -5.88
CA LEU A 254 -0.16 -16.98 -6.55
C LEU A 254 0.91 -17.95 -6.04
N ALA A 255 1.10 -18.05 -4.72
CA ALA A 255 2.08 -18.96 -4.14
C ALA A 255 1.80 -20.43 -4.51
N THR A 256 0.56 -20.88 -4.46
CA THR A 256 0.18 -22.24 -4.88
C THR A 256 0.46 -22.48 -6.36
N LYS A 257 0.12 -21.51 -7.22
CA LYS A 257 0.39 -21.59 -8.66
C LYS A 257 1.90 -21.70 -8.95
N GLY A 258 2.75 -21.18 -8.08
CA GLY A 258 4.21 -21.35 -8.17
C GLY A 258 4.71 -22.79 -7.98
N PHE A 259 3.89 -23.73 -7.50
CA PHE A 259 4.22 -25.16 -7.48
C PHE A 259 3.83 -25.90 -8.76
N ARG A 260 3.10 -25.25 -9.69
CA ARG A 260 2.67 -25.89 -10.94
C ARG A 260 3.90 -26.30 -11.77
N GLY A 261 3.90 -27.55 -12.25
CA GLY A 261 5.06 -28.15 -12.93
C GLY A 261 6.17 -28.64 -11.99
N GLY A 262 6.05 -28.41 -10.68
CA GLY A 262 6.99 -28.86 -9.65
C GLY A 262 6.43 -29.91 -8.70
N VAL A 263 5.25 -30.48 -9.00
CA VAL A 263 4.63 -31.55 -8.22
C VAL A 263 4.88 -32.88 -8.91
N SER A 264 5.47 -33.84 -8.20
CA SER A 264 5.63 -35.22 -8.68
C SER A 264 5.00 -36.19 -7.70
N TYR A 265 4.50 -37.31 -8.22
CA TYR A 265 3.87 -38.37 -7.43
C TYR A 265 4.68 -39.65 -7.59
N ASP A 266 5.07 -40.25 -6.47
CA ASP A 266 5.71 -41.56 -6.43
C ASP A 266 4.64 -42.63 -6.20
N SER A 267 4.37 -43.44 -7.23
CA SER A 267 3.38 -44.52 -7.17
C SER A 267 3.77 -45.69 -6.28
N LYS A 268 5.05 -45.83 -5.91
CA LYS A 268 5.53 -46.90 -5.03
C LYS A 268 5.35 -46.54 -3.56
N THR A 269 5.57 -45.28 -3.21
CA THR A 269 5.44 -44.80 -1.82
C THR A 269 4.11 -44.09 -1.55
N GLY A 270 3.35 -43.77 -2.58
CA GLY A 270 2.10 -43.00 -2.50
C GLY A 270 2.30 -41.53 -2.11
N LYS A 271 3.54 -41.03 -2.16
CA LYS A 271 3.89 -39.68 -1.69
C LYS A 271 4.04 -38.71 -2.85
N SER A 272 3.50 -37.50 -2.67
CA SER A 272 3.75 -36.37 -3.56
C SER A 272 4.92 -35.52 -3.04
N THR A 273 5.80 -35.08 -3.93
CA THR A 273 6.83 -34.08 -3.65
C THR A 273 6.46 -32.75 -4.29
N TYR A 274 6.87 -31.65 -3.66
CA TYR A 274 6.49 -30.30 -4.04
C TYR A 274 7.74 -29.43 -4.13
N LYS A 275 8.01 -28.89 -5.31
CA LYS A 275 9.12 -27.96 -5.57
C LYS A 275 8.57 -26.65 -6.11
N PHE A 276 8.83 -25.57 -5.40
CA PHE A 276 8.47 -24.23 -5.87
C PHE A 276 9.31 -23.86 -7.10
N GLN A 277 8.64 -23.43 -8.17
CA GLN A 277 9.28 -23.11 -9.46
C GLN A 277 9.70 -21.64 -9.57
N GLY A 278 9.45 -20.83 -8.53
CA GLY A 278 9.78 -19.42 -8.49
C GLY A 278 8.60 -18.51 -8.82
N TRP A 279 8.69 -17.24 -8.40
CA TRP A 279 7.63 -16.26 -8.58
C TRP A 279 7.32 -15.95 -10.05
N ALA A 280 8.32 -16.01 -10.93
CA ALA A 280 8.12 -15.84 -12.37
C ALA A 280 7.15 -16.88 -12.95
N LYS A 281 7.32 -18.16 -12.57
CA LYS A 281 6.40 -19.25 -12.96
C LYS A 281 5.05 -19.16 -12.25
N ALA A 282 5.04 -18.69 -11.01
CA ALA A 282 3.79 -18.41 -10.29
C ALA A 282 2.92 -17.39 -11.04
N VAL A 283 3.52 -16.28 -11.51
CA VAL A 283 2.83 -15.24 -12.27
C VAL A 283 2.29 -15.76 -13.61
N GLU A 284 3.11 -16.53 -14.34
CA GLU A 284 2.68 -17.18 -15.58
C GLU A 284 1.45 -18.08 -15.36
N ALA A 285 1.47 -18.87 -14.29
CA ALA A 285 0.38 -19.78 -13.95
C ALA A 285 -0.84 -19.06 -13.33
N TYR A 286 -0.67 -17.87 -12.75
CA TYR A 286 -1.74 -17.08 -12.12
C TYR A 286 -2.84 -16.71 -13.14
N ASN A 287 -2.45 -16.23 -14.32
CA ASN A 287 -3.36 -15.93 -15.42
C ASN A 287 -3.85 -17.20 -16.18
N GLY A 288 -3.54 -18.39 -15.67
CA GLY A 288 -3.92 -19.66 -16.30
C GLY A 288 -3.19 -19.98 -17.60
N GLY A 289 -2.21 -19.18 -18.01
CA GLY A 289 -1.49 -19.31 -19.29
C GLY A 289 -2.28 -18.82 -20.51
N GLY A 290 -3.45 -18.19 -20.31
CA GLY A 290 -4.35 -17.79 -21.40
C GLY A 290 -3.94 -16.53 -22.14
N THR A 291 -3.24 -15.60 -21.48
CA THR A 291 -2.84 -14.33 -22.11
C THR A 291 -1.36 -14.33 -22.48
N ALA A 292 -1.08 -14.32 -23.78
CA ALA A 292 0.28 -14.22 -24.30
C ALA A 292 1.03 -13.01 -23.70
N GLY A 293 2.24 -13.26 -23.19
CA GLY A 293 3.11 -12.23 -22.62
C GLY A 293 2.68 -11.68 -21.25
N TYR A 294 1.69 -12.27 -20.56
CA TYR A 294 1.23 -11.81 -19.25
C TYR A 294 2.38 -11.70 -18.24
N GLN A 295 3.13 -12.80 -18.07
CA GLN A 295 4.28 -12.85 -17.19
C GLN A 295 5.30 -11.75 -17.52
N LYS A 296 5.62 -11.59 -18.81
CA LYS A 296 6.58 -10.57 -19.26
C LYS A 296 6.13 -9.17 -18.91
N ARG A 297 4.84 -8.83 -19.12
CA ARG A 297 4.28 -7.52 -18.77
C ARG A 297 4.36 -7.24 -17.27
N VAL A 298 3.95 -8.19 -16.43
CA VAL A 298 4.00 -8.03 -14.97
C VAL A 298 5.43 -7.86 -14.46
N LEU A 299 6.35 -8.70 -14.92
CA LEU A 299 7.76 -8.61 -14.50
C LEU A 299 8.43 -7.33 -15.03
N GLN A 300 8.07 -6.87 -16.23
CA GLN A 300 8.54 -5.60 -16.75
C GLN A 300 8.05 -4.43 -15.90
N MET A 301 6.77 -4.41 -15.52
CA MET A 301 6.23 -3.39 -14.60
C MET A 301 6.97 -3.36 -13.26
N GLN A 302 7.27 -4.54 -12.70
CA GLN A 302 8.07 -4.63 -11.47
C GLN A 302 9.48 -4.09 -11.68
N GLN A 303 10.14 -4.45 -12.78
CA GLN A 303 11.52 -4.05 -13.07
C GLN A 303 11.68 -2.55 -13.34
N GLU A 304 10.71 -1.95 -14.05
CA GLU A 304 10.71 -0.53 -14.42
C GLU A 304 10.09 0.37 -13.34
N SER A 305 9.62 -0.22 -12.24
CA SER A 305 9.05 0.50 -11.11
C SER A 305 10.07 1.43 -10.44
N LYS A 306 9.58 2.50 -9.82
CA LYS A 306 10.42 3.46 -9.08
C LYS A 306 10.07 3.46 -7.61
N LYS A 307 11.06 3.75 -6.77
CA LYS A 307 10.80 3.96 -5.34
C LYS A 307 9.77 5.08 -5.16
N PRO A 308 8.81 4.91 -4.25
CA PRO A 308 7.83 5.94 -3.94
C PRO A 308 8.52 7.21 -3.45
N LYS A 309 7.98 8.34 -3.87
CA LYS A 309 8.31 9.70 -3.44
C LYS A 309 7.03 10.36 -2.92
N PRO A 310 7.17 11.44 -2.13
CA PRO A 310 6.01 12.12 -1.58
C PRO A 310 4.98 12.56 -2.63
N SER A 311 5.42 12.95 -3.83
CA SER A 311 4.56 13.39 -4.93
C SER A 311 3.75 12.28 -5.62
N ASP A 312 3.97 11.02 -5.26
CA ASP A 312 3.25 9.88 -5.87
C ASP A 312 1.93 9.56 -5.14
N TYR A 313 1.63 10.26 -4.03
CA TYR A 313 0.51 10.01 -3.10
C TYR A 313 -0.20 11.30 -2.70
#